data_AF-A0A397SXW6-F1
#
_entry.id   AF-A0A397SXW6-F1
#
_cell.length_a   1.000
_cell.length_b   1.000
_cell.length_c   1.000
_cell.angle_alpha   90.00
_cell.angle_beta   90.00
_cell.angle_gamma   90.00
#
_symmetry.space_group_name_H-M   'P 1'
#
loop_
_entity.id
_entity.type
_entity.pdbx_description
1 polymer ?
#
loop_
_entity_poly.entity_id
_entity_poly.type
_entity_poly.pdbx_seq_one_letter_code
_entity_poly.pdbx_strand_id
1 'polypeptide(L)'
;MENIMTNDIWAIPYENYTLRILPNETQADEYKRRTLYCYKLTGIPISATITNLEPLLTKLQARTCTFTNTHPKRLTKTAFLHVAPEHHNNNNKKLKFESSTLYVLHPQTQSCSVCGSPSHKFNKCNRSEQLAKALDNFPRHQYLTIDDPDKKF
;
A
#
# COMPACT_ATOMS: atom_id res chain seq x y z
N MET A 1 23.94 7.38 14.43
CA MET A 1 22.50 7.21 14.78
C MET A 1 21.83 8.54 15.09
N GLU A 2 22.52 9.51 15.73
CA GLU A 2 21.99 10.87 16.01
C GLU A 2 21.34 11.56 14.80
N ASN A 3 21.88 11.36 13.59
CA ASN A 3 21.39 12.02 12.37
C ASN A 3 19.95 11.65 11.95
N ILE A 4 19.44 10.47 12.34
CA ILE A 4 18.08 10.02 11.97
C ILE A 4 17.02 10.70 12.83
N MET A 5 17.30 10.85 14.13
CA MET A 5 16.39 11.45 15.09
C MET A 5 16.41 12.96 14.97
N THR A 6 17.59 13.56 14.86
CA THR A 6 17.74 15.02 14.73
C THR A 6 17.11 15.57 13.45
N ASN A 7 17.21 14.85 12.33
CA ASN A 7 16.60 15.28 11.06
C ASN A 7 15.17 14.77 10.84
N ASP A 8 14.55 14.17 11.86
CA ASP A 8 13.21 13.60 11.81
C ASP A 8 12.97 12.67 10.60
N ILE A 9 13.92 11.76 10.34
CA ILE A 9 13.86 10.82 9.22
C ILE A 9 13.04 9.58 9.61
N TRP A 10 11.89 9.41 8.98
CA TRP A 10 10.97 8.28 9.24
C TRP A 10 11.16 7.11 8.29
N ALA A 11 11.74 7.37 7.13
CA ALA A 11 11.88 6.39 6.08
C ALA A 11 13.08 6.74 5.19
N ILE A 12 13.72 5.71 4.65
CA ILE A 12 14.79 5.84 3.67
C ILE A 12 14.29 5.26 2.34
N PRO A 13 14.29 6.04 1.26
CA PRO A 13 14.01 5.49 -0.07
C PRO A 13 15.14 4.57 -0.51
N TYR A 14 14.81 3.42 -1.08
CA TYR A 14 15.76 2.48 -1.65
C TYR A 14 15.16 1.87 -2.91
N GLU A 15 15.66 2.28 -4.08
CA GLU A 15 15.09 1.96 -5.39
C GLU A 15 13.57 2.26 -5.46
N ASN A 16 12.76 1.24 -5.73
CA ASN A 16 11.29 1.33 -5.80
C ASN A 16 10.60 1.08 -4.44
N TYR A 17 11.39 0.96 -3.37
CA TYR A 17 10.93 0.66 -2.03
C TYR A 17 11.21 1.81 -1.06
N THR A 18 10.56 1.76 0.09
CA THR A 18 10.80 2.70 1.19
C THR A 18 10.94 1.90 2.47
N LEU A 19 12.11 2.01 3.09
CA LEU A 19 12.44 1.33 4.34
C LEU A 19 12.00 2.22 5.50
N ARG A 20 11.01 1.76 6.27
CA ARG A 20 10.48 2.50 7.42
C ARG A 20 11.41 2.33 8.63
N ILE A 21 11.69 3.44 9.31
CA ILE A 21 12.46 3.48 10.56
C ILE A 21 11.50 3.69 11.73
N LEU A 22 11.47 2.72 12.63
CA LEU A 22 10.73 2.79 13.88
C LEU A 22 11.66 2.52 15.08
N PRO A 23 11.47 3.21 16.20
CA PRO A 23 12.07 2.81 17.48
C PRO A 23 11.69 1.38 17.84
N ASN A 24 12.59 0.67 18.55
CA ASN A 24 12.30 -0.69 19.01
C ASN A 24 11.31 -0.71 20.19
N GLU A 25 11.36 0.29 21.07
CA GLU A 25 10.46 0.41 22.21
C GLU A 25 9.10 0.98 21.78
N THR A 26 8.06 0.16 21.83
CA THR A 26 6.70 0.52 21.40
C THR A 26 6.00 1.54 22.31
N GLN A 27 6.43 1.64 23.56
CA GLN A 27 5.87 2.59 24.51
C GLN A 27 6.50 3.97 24.44
N ALA A 28 7.64 4.11 23.75
CA ALA A 28 8.30 5.38 23.56
C ALA A 28 7.40 6.36 22.78
N ASP A 29 7.43 7.63 23.19
CA ASP A 29 6.62 8.68 22.56
C ASP A 29 6.90 8.81 21.07
N GLU A 30 8.15 8.59 20.66
CA GLU A 30 8.53 8.61 19.26
C GLU A 30 7.91 7.47 18.45
N TYR A 31 7.81 6.26 19.03
CA TYR A 31 7.14 5.14 18.36
C TYR A 31 5.66 5.47 18.15
N LYS A 32 5.00 5.97 19.18
CA LYS A 32 3.60 6.40 19.14
C LYS A 32 3.40 7.51 18.11
N ARG A 33 4.25 8.55 18.11
CA ARG A 33 4.23 9.64 17.12
C ARG A 33 4.33 9.10 15.69
N ARG A 34 5.21 8.12 15.46
CA ARG A 34 5.43 7.51 14.14
C ARG A 34 4.37 6.51 13.67
N THR A 35 3.45 6.09 14.54
CA THR A 35 2.50 4.99 14.26
C THR A 35 1.04 5.36 14.40
N LEU A 36 0.69 6.29 15.29
CA LEU A 36 -0.71 6.60 15.62
C LEU A 36 -1.49 7.23 14.46
N TYR A 37 -0.88 8.21 13.80
CA TYR A 37 -1.56 8.98 12.75
C TYR A 37 -1.29 8.37 11.39
N CYS A 38 -2.27 7.61 10.91
CA CYS A 38 -2.15 6.91 9.64
C CYS A 38 -3.42 6.92 8.79
N TYR A 39 -3.22 6.88 7.49
CA TYR A 39 -4.25 6.65 6.50
C TYR A 39 -4.09 5.29 5.87
N LYS A 40 -5.21 4.72 5.46
CA LYS A 40 -5.24 3.59 4.52
C LYS A 40 -5.52 4.12 3.11
N LEU A 41 -4.57 3.91 2.21
CA LEU A 41 -4.70 4.23 0.79
C LEU A 41 -5.10 2.97 0.02
N THR A 42 -6.27 2.97 -0.62
CA THR A 42 -6.80 1.83 -1.38
C THR A 42 -7.05 2.21 -2.84
N GLY A 43 -7.20 1.18 -3.69
CA GLY A 43 -7.48 1.37 -5.12
C GLY A 43 -6.21 1.64 -5.96
N ILE A 44 -5.03 1.47 -5.37
CA ILE A 44 -3.74 1.66 -6.02
C ILE A 44 -3.59 0.58 -7.10
N PRO A 45 -3.35 0.92 -8.38
CA PRO A 45 -3.08 -0.07 -9.41
C PRO A 45 -1.92 -1.00 -9.01
N ILE A 46 -2.00 -2.29 -9.35
CA ILE A 46 -0.94 -3.24 -8.98
C ILE A 46 0.44 -2.84 -9.53
N SER A 47 0.47 -2.21 -10.70
CA SER A 47 1.68 -1.71 -11.37
C SER A 47 2.26 -0.42 -10.77
N ALA A 48 1.48 0.36 -10.03
CA ALA A 48 1.92 1.68 -9.55
C ALA A 48 3.01 1.56 -8.47
N THR A 49 4.15 2.21 -8.65
CA THR A 49 5.25 2.21 -7.67
C THR A 49 5.13 3.37 -6.67
N ILE A 50 6.02 3.42 -5.68
CA ILE A 50 6.12 4.58 -4.77
C ILE A 50 6.40 5.85 -5.56
N THR A 51 7.24 5.78 -6.59
CA THR A 51 7.56 6.92 -7.47
C THR A 51 6.31 7.48 -8.16
N ASN A 52 5.41 6.62 -8.64
CA ASN A 52 4.15 7.11 -9.23
C ASN A 52 3.25 7.79 -8.19
N LEU A 53 3.33 7.38 -6.92
CA LEU A 53 2.54 7.93 -5.83
C LEU A 53 3.17 9.16 -5.17
N GLU A 54 4.43 9.49 -5.46
CA GLU A 54 5.20 10.56 -4.80
C GLU A 54 4.44 11.91 -4.76
N PRO A 55 3.82 12.40 -5.86
CA PRO A 55 3.06 13.65 -5.81
C PRO A 55 1.88 13.62 -4.83
N LEU A 56 1.23 12.46 -4.69
CA LEU A 56 0.15 12.27 -3.72
C LEU A 56 0.70 12.22 -2.29
N LEU A 57 1.79 11.49 -2.07
CA LEU A 57 2.42 11.36 -0.76
C LEU A 57 2.89 12.73 -0.24
N THR A 58 3.52 13.52 -1.10
CA THR A 58 3.95 14.89 -0.81
C THR A 58 2.77 15.79 -0.46
N LYS A 59 1.67 15.71 -1.21
CA LYS A 59 0.44 16.48 -0.91
C LYS A 59 -0.23 16.06 0.41
N LEU A 60 -0.16 14.79 0.76
CA LEU A 60 -0.67 14.27 2.03
C LEU A 60 0.31 14.44 3.20
N GLN A 61 1.50 14.98 2.93
CA GLN A 61 2.59 15.12 3.91
C GLN A 61 2.92 13.77 4.59
N ALA A 62 2.84 12.69 3.79
CA ALA A 62 3.15 11.34 4.23
C ALA A 62 4.65 11.22 4.49
N ARG A 63 5.00 10.82 5.70
CA ARG A 63 6.38 10.53 6.12
C ARG A 63 6.79 9.12 5.73
N THR A 64 5.83 8.21 5.61
CA THR A 64 6.06 6.82 5.18
C THR A 64 4.91 6.35 4.30
N CYS A 65 5.19 5.41 3.40
CA CYS A 65 4.21 4.68 2.62
C CYS A 65 4.59 3.20 2.61
N THR A 66 3.76 2.34 3.17
CA THR A 66 4.03 0.89 3.25
C THR A 66 2.91 0.12 2.56
N PHE A 67 3.23 -0.55 1.46
CA PHE A 67 2.29 -1.46 0.80
C PHE A 67 2.02 -2.68 1.68
N THR A 68 0.76 -3.12 1.71
CA THR A 68 0.41 -4.42 2.29
C THR A 68 0.77 -5.53 1.32
N ASN A 69 1.03 -6.73 1.84
CA ASN A 69 1.15 -7.92 0.99
C ASN A 69 -0.12 -8.05 0.13
N THR A 70 0.08 -8.15 -1.18
CA THR A 70 -0.99 -8.16 -2.17
C THR A 70 -0.88 -9.43 -2.97
N HIS A 71 -1.94 -10.24 -2.94
CA HIS A 71 -1.98 -11.48 -3.70
C HIS A 71 -1.83 -11.18 -5.22
N PRO A 72 -1.03 -11.95 -5.99
CA PRO A 72 -0.73 -11.65 -7.41
C PRO A 72 -1.96 -11.46 -8.30
N LYS A 73 -3.03 -12.18 -7.96
CA LYS A 73 -4.34 -12.10 -8.61
C LYS A 73 -5.13 -10.80 -8.34
N ARG A 74 -4.64 -9.85 -7.52
CA ARG A 74 -5.39 -8.62 -7.21
C ARG A 74 -5.12 -7.56 -8.28
N LEU A 75 -6.18 -6.83 -8.66
CA LEU A 75 -6.07 -5.69 -9.58
C LEU A 75 -5.49 -4.44 -8.90
N THR A 76 -5.71 -4.32 -7.59
CA THR A 76 -5.29 -3.17 -6.79
C THR A 76 -4.57 -3.61 -5.53
N LYS A 77 -3.61 -2.81 -5.07
CA LYS A 77 -2.96 -2.93 -3.77
C LYS A 77 -3.44 -1.86 -2.79
N THR A 78 -3.08 -2.05 -1.53
CA THR A 78 -3.36 -1.15 -0.41
C THR A 78 -2.04 -0.72 0.22
N ALA A 79 -1.98 0.51 0.72
CA ALA A 79 -0.86 1.02 1.49
C ALA A 79 -1.34 1.69 2.78
N PHE A 80 -0.47 1.72 3.79
CA PHE A 80 -0.61 2.57 4.96
C PHE A 80 0.35 3.74 4.88
N LEU A 81 -0.18 4.94 5.08
CA LEU A 81 0.56 6.19 5.06
C LEU A 81 0.63 6.71 6.48
N HIS A 82 1.83 6.93 7.03
CA HIS A 82 1.94 7.60 8.33
C HIS A 82 2.32 9.05 8.13
N VAL A 83 1.67 9.92 8.88
CA VAL A 83 1.87 11.36 8.85
C VAL A 83 2.24 11.85 10.24
N ALA A 84 2.86 13.03 10.32
CA ALA A 84 3.02 13.70 11.60
C ALA A 84 1.64 14.15 12.14
N PRO A 85 1.45 14.20 13.47
CA PRO A 85 0.18 14.57 14.10
C PRO A 85 -0.46 15.85 13.55
N GLU A 86 0.36 16.87 13.32
CA GLU A 86 -0.02 18.20 12.81
C GLU A 86 -0.53 18.19 11.37
N HIS A 87 -0.28 17.12 10.61
CA HIS A 87 -0.73 16.97 9.22
C HIS A 87 -1.87 15.95 9.09
N HIS A 88 -2.34 15.39 10.21
CA HIS A 88 -3.43 14.44 10.21
C HIS A 88 -4.81 15.09 10.10
N ASN A 89 -5.70 14.48 9.33
CA ASN A 89 -7.06 14.92 9.06
C ASN A 89 -7.95 13.68 8.92
N ASN A 90 -9.03 13.62 9.70
CA ASN A 90 -9.94 12.46 9.74
C ASN A 90 -10.86 12.30 8.52
N ASN A 91 -10.75 13.15 7.50
CA ASN A 91 -11.65 13.12 6.36
C ASN A 91 -11.19 12.14 5.28
N ASN A 92 -12.10 11.22 4.92
CA ASN A 92 -11.93 10.36 3.76
C ASN A 92 -11.88 11.20 2.47
N LYS A 93 -10.97 10.86 1.56
CA LYS A 93 -10.80 11.56 0.27
C LYS A 93 -10.83 10.58 -0.89
N LYS A 94 -11.42 11.01 -2.00
CA LYS A 94 -11.43 10.31 -3.28
C LYS A 94 -10.61 11.10 -4.28
N LEU A 95 -9.72 10.42 -5.00
CA LEU A 95 -8.78 11.05 -5.92
C LEU A 95 -8.75 10.29 -7.24
N LYS A 96 -8.65 10.99 -8.36
CA LYS A 96 -8.34 10.36 -9.65
C LYS A 96 -6.83 10.17 -9.75
N PHE A 97 -6.42 8.99 -10.22
CA PHE A 97 -5.02 8.64 -10.41
C PHE A 97 -4.91 7.76 -11.66
N GLU A 98 -4.33 8.31 -12.72
CA GLU A 98 -4.31 7.67 -14.04
C GLU A 98 -5.74 7.22 -14.46
N SER A 99 -5.89 5.96 -14.87
CA SER A 99 -7.17 5.31 -15.19
C SER A 99 -7.92 4.78 -13.97
N SER A 100 -7.39 5.01 -12.76
CA SER A 100 -7.89 4.47 -11.50
C SER A 100 -8.37 5.54 -10.53
N THR A 101 -8.97 5.10 -9.43
CA THR A 101 -9.44 5.97 -8.36
C THR A 101 -8.82 5.50 -7.07
N LEU A 102 -8.11 6.42 -6.40
CA LEU A 102 -7.55 6.19 -5.09
C LEU A 102 -8.51 6.69 -4.01
N TYR A 103 -8.50 6.01 -2.87
CA TYR A 103 -9.24 6.42 -1.69
C TYR A 103 -8.29 6.52 -0.51
N VAL A 104 -8.21 7.71 0.08
CA VAL A 104 -7.53 7.95 1.36
C VAL A 104 -8.60 7.78 2.42
N LEU A 105 -8.44 6.77 3.26
CA LEU A 105 -9.46 6.33 4.22
C LEU A 105 -8.89 6.28 5.63
N HIS A 106 -9.76 6.42 6.62
CA HIS A 106 -9.43 6.00 7.98
C HIS A 106 -9.03 4.50 8.01
N PRO A 107 -8.01 4.09 8.77
CA PRO A 107 -7.41 2.74 8.68
C PRO A 107 -8.40 1.58 8.80
N GLN A 108 -9.39 1.72 9.68
CA GLN A 108 -10.41 0.72 9.99
C GLN A 108 -11.57 0.70 8.98
N THR A 109 -11.64 1.68 8.05
CA THR A 109 -12.74 1.77 7.08
C THR A 109 -12.73 0.58 6.13
N GLN A 110 -13.77 -0.25 6.11
CA GLN A 110 -13.83 -1.35 5.15
C GLN A 110 -13.84 -0.84 3.70
N SER A 111 -13.20 -1.59 2.80
CA SER A 111 -13.13 -1.26 1.38
C SER A 111 -13.23 -2.50 0.50
N CYS A 112 -13.70 -2.31 -0.72
CA CYS A 112 -13.78 -3.34 -1.74
C CYS A 112 -12.38 -3.87 -2.08
N SER A 113 -12.17 -5.17 -1.93
CA SER A 113 -10.87 -5.81 -2.23
C SER A 113 -10.55 -5.94 -3.72
N VAL A 114 -11.45 -5.48 -4.61
CA VAL A 114 -11.27 -5.53 -6.07
C VAL A 114 -10.88 -4.15 -6.61
N CYS A 115 -11.56 -3.09 -6.17
CA CYS A 115 -11.36 -1.72 -6.69
C CYS A 115 -10.95 -0.69 -5.63
N GLY A 116 -10.90 -1.07 -4.35
CA GLY A 116 -10.53 -0.19 -3.23
C GLY A 116 -11.61 0.74 -2.71
N SER A 117 -12.80 0.81 -3.33
CA SER A 117 -13.86 1.73 -2.90
C SER A 117 -14.43 1.36 -1.53
N PRO A 118 -14.67 2.33 -0.61
CA PRO A 118 -15.40 2.07 0.63
C PRO A 118 -16.92 1.91 0.44
N SER A 119 -17.46 2.21 -0.74
CA SER A 119 -18.92 2.26 -0.97
C SER A 119 -19.60 0.89 -1.09
N HIS A 120 -18.84 -0.19 -1.28
CA HIS A 120 -19.38 -1.53 -1.49
C HIS A 120 -18.39 -2.62 -1.09
N LYS A 121 -18.90 -3.84 -0.92
CA LYS A 121 -18.09 -5.07 -0.75
C LYS A 121 -17.75 -5.68 -2.11
N PHE A 122 -16.77 -6.57 -2.15
CA PHE A 122 -16.27 -7.18 -3.40
C PHE A 122 -17.37 -7.86 -4.24
N ASN A 123 -18.33 -8.53 -3.60
CA ASN A 123 -19.42 -9.24 -4.26
C ASN A 123 -20.40 -8.33 -5.03
N LYS A 124 -20.40 -7.03 -4.74
CA LYS A 124 -21.20 -6.02 -5.45
C LYS A 124 -20.35 -5.13 -6.36
N CYS A 125 -19.09 -5.51 -6.61
CA CYS A 125 -18.18 -4.72 -7.42
C CYS A 125 -18.37 -5.06 -8.91
N ASN A 126 -18.66 -4.05 -9.73
CA ASN A 126 -18.77 -4.18 -11.18
C ASN A 126 -17.43 -4.51 -11.88
N ARG A 127 -16.29 -4.32 -11.20
CA ARG A 127 -14.96 -4.73 -11.70
C ARG A 127 -14.62 -6.19 -11.37
N SER A 128 -15.49 -6.92 -10.66
CA SER A 128 -15.25 -8.33 -10.33
C SER A 128 -15.21 -9.21 -11.58
N GLU A 129 -16.00 -8.88 -12.60
CA GLU A 129 -15.95 -9.57 -13.89
C GLU A 129 -14.64 -9.32 -14.64
N GLN A 130 -14.07 -8.12 -14.54
CA GLN A 130 -12.75 -7.80 -15.10
C GLN A 130 -11.65 -8.58 -14.39
N LEU A 131 -11.78 -8.78 -13.08
CA LEU A 131 -10.88 -9.64 -12.32
C LEU A 131 -10.99 -11.09 -12.81
N ALA A 132 -12.19 -11.65 -12.99
CA ALA A 132 -12.37 -13.00 -13.51
C ALA A 132 -11.68 -13.20 -14.87
N LYS A 133 -11.86 -12.24 -15.80
CA LYS A 133 -11.18 -12.26 -17.10
C LYS A 133 -9.66 -12.14 -16.99
N ALA A 134 -9.16 -11.30 -16.07
CA ALA A 134 -7.72 -11.20 -15.83
C ALA A 134 -7.15 -12.49 -15.25
N LEU A 135 -7.88 -13.15 -14.34
CA LEU A 135 -7.53 -14.44 -13.74
C LEU A 135 -7.35 -15.55 -14.79
N ASP A 136 -8.23 -15.59 -15.79
CA ASP A 136 -8.17 -16.57 -16.87
C ASP A 136 -6.95 -16.37 -17.78
N ASN A 137 -6.43 -15.14 -17.87
CA ASN A 137 -5.29 -14.76 -18.70
C ASN A 137 -3.92 -14.85 -17.99
N PHE A 138 -3.87 -15.10 -16.68
CA PHE A 138 -2.59 -15.34 -16.04
C PHE A 138 -2.10 -16.74 -16.45
N PRO A 139 -0.87 -16.87 -16.99
CA PRO A 139 -0.30 -18.19 -17.23
C PRO A 139 -0.29 -18.94 -15.90
N ARG A 140 -0.95 -20.11 -15.87
CA ARG A 140 -0.85 -21.05 -14.76
C ARG A 140 0.63 -21.33 -14.59
N HIS A 141 1.27 -20.71 -13.60
CA HIS A 141 2.59 -21.12 -13.22
C HIS A 141 2.44 -22.59 -12.81
N GLN A 142 2.98 -23.49 -13.63
CA GLN A 142 3.26 -24.85 -13.19
C GLN A 142 4.11 -24.68 -11.94
N TYR A 143 3.58 -25.10 -10.80
CA TYR A 143 4.39 -25.34 -9.63
C TYR A 143 5.50 -26.28 -10.10
N LEU A 144 6.76 -25.85 -10.01
CA LEU A 144 7.88 -26.77 -10.09
C LEU A 144 7.71 -27.70 -8.89
N THR A 145 7.15 -28.88 -9.12
CA THR A 145 7.22 -29.98 -8.17
C THR A 145 8.69 -30.32 -8.03
N ILE A 146 9.18 -30.37 -6.79
CA ILE A 146 10.56 -30.75 -6.45
C ILE A 146 10.67 -32.27 -6.62
N ASP A 147 10.49 -32.76 -7.85
CA ASP A 147 10.61 -34.17 -8.20
C ASP A 147 11.07 -34.27 -9.65
N ASP A 148 12.25 -33.71 -9.96
CA ASP A 148 12.98 -34.12 -11.16
C ASP A 148 14.49 -33.99 -10.92
N PRO A 149 15.14 -35.04 -10.39
CA PRO A 149 16.57 -35.01 -10.06
C PRO A 149 17.52 -34.97 -11.26
N ASP A 150 17.04 -35.02 -12.51
CA ASP A 150 17.90 -35.31 -13.67
C ASP A 150 18.08 -34.19 -14.71
N LYS A 151 17.68 -32.94 -14.44
CA LYS A 151 18.04 -31.82 -15.33
C LYS A 151 19.43 -31.26 -15.03
N LYS A 152 20.43 -31.75 -15.77
CA LYS A 152 21.75 -31.12 -15.92
C LYS A 152 21.62 -29.76 -16.62
N PHE A 153 22.32 -28.77 -16.07
CA PHE A 153 22.49 -27.42 -16.63
C PHE A 153 23.20 -27.42 -17.97
#